data_AF-A0A2G6BW30-F1
#
_entry.id   AF-A0A2G6BW30-F1
#
_cell.length_a   1.000
_cell.length_b   1.000
_cell.length_c   1.000
_cell.angle_alpha   90.00
_cell.angle_beta   90.00
_cell.angle_gamma   90.00
#
_symmetry.space_group_name_H-M   'P 1'
#
loop_
_entity.id
_entity.type
_entity.pdbx_description
1 polymer ?
#
loop_
_entity_poly.entity_id
_entity_poly.type
_entity_poly.pdbx_seq_one_letter_code
_entity_poly.pdbx_strand_id
1 'polypeptide(L)'
;MGREEYKISNDKKMKFATLYMLNYMINTPKKIDVMLDGNDEDLESILEFMMSKDLIKIDGAYYIPTEKGREQLRVFLKRYQDYLRNYDVYCAVDLGEGEFAFSYIDDYGEDFEAWSKFLDDERWEDLRIAVAEFKKIDPVEIVFMSFVNEGFYGKSEEGWQFDLLLGSVWDDIIDICNNALHVEDLSWEDDEGFVSGEDVIKDVLVGGAKLNEKLAQDIKDDEEYMDCETYGEDPDDDIERERVEVITTEVYESYHDPFYISPVWLVALFIF
;
A
#
# COMPACT_ATOMS: atom_id res chain seq x y z
N MET A 1 -11.72 -28.22 -5.70
CA MET A 1 -10.65 -28.40 -4.69
C MET A 1 -10.77 -27.22 -3.76
N GLY A 2 -10.66 -27.39 -2.45
CA GLY A 2 -10.73 -26.23 -1.55
C GLY A 2 -9.51 -25.32 -1.75
N ARG A 3 -9.73 -24.01 -1.68
CA ARG A 3 -8.68 -22.99 -1.73
C ARG A 3 -7.65 -23.23 -0.64
N GLU A 4 -6.37 -22.99 -0.94
CA GLU A 4 -5.37 -22.92 0.13
C GLU A 4 -5.50 -21.58 0.85
N GLU A 5 -5.68 -21.63 2.16
CA GLU A 5 -5.73 -20.42 3.00
C GLU A 5 -4.36 -19.72 3.02
N TYR A 6 -4.42 -18.38 3.03
CA TYR A 6 -3.25 -17.53 3.21
C TYR A 6 -2.55 -17.82 4.52
N LYS A 7 -1.22 -17.82 4.47
CA LYS A 7 -0.34 -17.98 5.63
C LYS A 7 0.81 -17.00 5.54
N ILE A 8 1.26 -16.52 6.69
CA ILE A 8 2.45 -15.68 6.80
C ILE A 8 3.52 -16.40 7.63
N SER A 9 4.71 -16.54 7.06
CA SER A 9 5.85 -17.13 7.77
C SER A 9 6.47 -16.14 8.76
N ASN A 10 7.14 -16.64 9.78
CA ASN A 10 7.89 -15.79 10.72
C ASN A 10 8.94 -14.93 10.01
N ASP A 11 9.61 -15.47 8.98
CA ASP A 11 10.56 -14.71 8.17
C ASP A 11 9.90 -13.50 7.48
N LYS A 12 8.68 -13.68 6.97
CA LYS A 12 7.92 -12.60 6.33
C LYS A 12 7.42 -11.57 7.35
N LYS A 13 6.94 -12.01 8.52
CA LYS A 13 6.63 -11.13 9.66
C LYS A 13 7.83 -10.27 10.05
N MET A 14 9.03 -10.87 10.17
CA MET A 14 10.26 -10.16 10.51
C MET A 14 10.65 -9.11 9.45
N LYS A 15 10.50 -9.44 8.16
CA LYS A 15 10.74 -8.48 7.06
C LYS A 15 9.77 -7.29 7.11
N PHE A 16 8.49 -7.56 7.33
CA PHE A 16 7.46 -6.52 7.44
C PHE A 16 7.65 -5.66 8.69
N ALA A 17 7.92 -6.27 9.85
CA ALA A 17 8.27 -5.55 11.07
C ALA A 17 9.51 -4.66 10.86
N THR A 18 10.52 -5.14 10.13
CA THR A 18 11.70 -4.34 9.76
C THR A 18 11.33 -3.10 8.93
N LEU A 19 10.46 -3.25 7.93
CA LEU A 19 10.00 -2.13 7.10
C LEU A 19 9.19 -1.12 7.91
N TYR A 20 8.32 -1.60 8.80
CA TYR A 20 7.61 -0.75 9.73
C TYR A 20 8.59 0.01 10.64
N MET A 21 9.60 -0.65 11.21
CA MET A 21 10.60 0.00 12.07
C MET A 21 11.42 1.05 11.32
N LEU A 22 11.80 0.80 10.07
CA LEU A 22 12.43 1.82 9.23
C LEU A 22 11.51 3.02 9.03
N ASN A 23 10.23 2.79 8.68
CA ASN A 23 9.24 3.85 8.52
C ASN A 23 9.07 4.65 9.83
N TYR A 24 9.01 3.95 10.96
CA TYR A 24 8.90 4.56 12.28
C TYR A 24 10.11 5.44 12.61
N MET A 25 11.33 4.93 12.44
CA MET A 25 12.56 5.70 12.74
C MET A 25 12.80 6.89 11.79
N ILE A 26 12.34 6.79 10.54
CA ILE A 26 12.62 7.80 9.50
C ILE A 26 11.52 8.86 9.44
N ASN A 27 10.26 8.43 9.45
CA ASN A 27 9.11 9.32 9.24
C ASN A 27 8.41 9.72 10.55
N THR A 28 8.73 9.06 11.67
CA THR A 28 8.34 9.52 13.02
C THR A 28 9.60 9.97 13.77
N PRO A 29 9.65 11.18 14.37
CA PRO A 29 10.87 11.69 15.02
C PRO A 29 11.18 11.01 16.38
N LYS A 30 10.78 9.76 16.59
CA LYS A 30 11.02 9.02 17.83
C LYS A 30 12.34 8.25 17.74
N LYS A 31 13.26 8.59 18.63
CA LYS A 31 14.56 7.91 18.76
C LYS A 31 14.40 6.68 19.66
N ILE A 32 14.99 5.56 19.24
CA ILE A 32 14.98 4.31 20.01
C ILE A 32 16.30 4.20 20.75
N ASP A 33 16.23 4.15 22.08
CA ASP A 33 17.42 4.07 22.94
C ASP A 33 18.03 2.66 22.88
N VAL A 34 19.36 2.58 22.89
CA VAL A 34 20.10 1.32 22.87
C VAL A 34 19.83 0.47 24.12
N MET A 35 19.47 1.10 25.24
CA MET A 35 19.15 0.40 26.48
C MET A 35 17.81 -0.36 26.41
N LEU A 36 16.92 0.02 25.49
CA LEU A 36 15.61 -0.60 25.25
C LEU A 36 14.79 -0.78 26.54
N ASP A 37 14.59 0.29 27.33
CA ASP A 37 13.83 0.18 28.58
C ASP A 37 12.30 0.03 28.34
N GLY A 38 11.63 -0.77 29.17
CA GLY A 38 10.16 -0.88 29.17
C GLY A 38 9.63 -1.67 27.98
N ASN A 39 8.68 -1.11 27.23
CA ASN A 39 8.07 -1.81 26.08
C ASN A 39 9.03 -1.92 24.88
N ASP A 40 10.14 -1.15 24.88
CA ASP A 40 11.12 -1.22 23.79
C ASP A 40 11.99 -2.49 23.87
N GLU A 41 11.99 -3.22 25.00
CA GLU A 41 12.63 -4.54 25.13
C GLU A 41 12.11 -5.52 24.06
N ASP A 42 10.82 -5.45 23.74
CA ASP A 42 10.20 -6.30 22.72
C ASP A 42 10.76 -6.04 21.31
N LEU A 43 11.41 -4.90 21.06
CA LEU A 43 12.01 -4.58 19.76
C LEU A 43 13.38 -5.23 19.55
N GLU A 44 14.01 -5.78 20.58
CA GLU A 44 15.40 -6.27 20.55
C GLU A 44 15.64 -7.22 19.37
N SER A 45 14.78 -8.23 19.19
CA SER A 45 14.91 -9.20 18.10
C SER A 45 14.83 -8.57 16.70
N ILE A 46 13.99 -7.54 16.53
CA ILE A 46 13.87 -6.82 15.24
C ILE A 46 15.14 -5.99 15.02
N LEU A 47 15.60 -5.26 16.04
CA LEU A 47 16.76 -4.38 15.96
C LEU A 47 18.05 -5.16 15.72
N GLU A 48 18.23 -6.31 16.36
CA GLU A 48 19.33 -7.25 16.08
C GLU A 48 19.30 -7.73 14.63
N PHE A 49 18.12 -8.11 14.13
CA PHE A 49 17.97 -8.50 12.72
C PHE A 49 18.33 -7.35 11.79
N MET A 50 17.81 -6.14 12.03
CA MET A 50 18.10 -4.95 11.23
C MET A 50 19.61 -4.59 11.23
N MET A 51 20.28 -4.68 12.39
CA MET A 51 21.72 -4.48 12.50
C MET A 51 22.50 -5.55 11.73
N SER A 52 22.12 -6.82 11.84
CA SER A 52 22.75 -7.93 11.11
C SER A 52 22.67 -7.75 9.59
N LYS A 53 21.68 -6.99 9.12
CA LYS A 53 21.44 -6.65 7.71
C LYS A 53 22.01 -5.28 7.31
N ASP A 54 22.70 -4.58 8.20
CA ASP A 54 23.28 -3.25 7.97
C ASP A 54 22.23 -2.19 7.59
N LEU A 55 21.00 -2.32 8.11
CA LEU A 55 19.90 -1.39 7.86
C LEU A 55 19.85 -0.27 8.90
N ILE A 56 20.35 -0.56 10.10
CA ILE A 56 20.50 0.40 11.19
C ILE A 56 21.89 0.26 11.80
N LYS A 57 22.31 1.29 12.54
CA LYS A 57 23.55 1.32 13.32
C LYS A 57 23.32 2.08 14.63
N ILE A 58 24.26 1.96 15.55
CA ILE A 58 24.25 2.73 16.80
C ILE A 58 25.00 4.05 16.59
N ASP A 59 24.39 5.17 16.99
CA ASP A 59 25.03 6.48 17.08
C ASP A 59 24.71 7.13 18.43
N GLY A 60 25.74 7.33 19.25
CA GLY A 60 25.58 7.74 20.65
C GLY A 60 24.80 6.70 21.46
N ALA A 61 23.61 7.09 21.94
CA ALA A 61 22.71 6.25 22.73
C ALA A 61 21.52 5.71 21.93
N TYR A 62 21.51 5.88 20.60
CA TYR A 62 20.31 5.59 19.80
C TYR A 62 20.61 4.67 18.60
N TYR A 63 19.61 3.88 18.22
CA TYR A 63 19.57 3.23 16.91
C TYR A 63 19.17 4.26 15.85
N ILE A 64 19.94 4.31 14.75
CA ILE A 64 19.67 5.18 13.61
C ILE A 64 19.72 4.41 12.28
N PRO A 65 18.88 4.76 11.30
CA PRO A 65 18.89 4.14 9.99
C PRO A 65 20.19 4.45 9.21
N THR A 66 20.72 3.43 8.51
CA THR A 66 21.81 3.61 7.54
C THR A 66 21.27 4.09 6.19
N GLU A 67 22.13 4.49 5.27
CA GLU A 67 21.69 4.80 3.89
C GLU A 67 21.05 3.58 3.22
N LYS A 68 21.53 2.37 3.53
CA LYS A 68 20.93 1.13 3.04
C LYS A 68 19.52 0.93 3.62
N GLY A 69 19.32 1.20 4.90
CA GLY A 69 18.00 1.17 5.53
C GLY A 69 17.03 2.18 4.91
N ARG A 70 17.50 3.41 4.68
CA ARG A 70 16.70 4.44 3.98
C ARG A 70 16.31 4.01 2.59
N GLU A 71 17.26 3.49 1.81
CA GLU A 71 16.95 2.99 0.46
C GLU A 71 15.94 1.84 0.48
N GLN A 72 16.03 0.91 1.45
CA GLN A 72 15.02 -0.13 1.61
C GLN A 72 13.63 0.44 1.87
N LEU A 73 13.51 1.43 2.76
CA LEU A 73 12.25 2.11 3.00
C LEU A 73 11.77 2.82 1.73
N ARG A 74 12.66 3.49 0.98
CA ARG A 74 12.26 4.17 -0.25
C ARG A 74 11.65 3.20 -1.26
N VAL A 75 12.30 2.06 -1.49
CA VAL A 75 11.77 1.05 -2.41
C VAL A 75 10.41 0.54 -1.93
N PHE A 76 10.22 0.34 -0.63
CA PHE A 76 8.92 -0.05 -0.05
C PHE A 76 7.84 1.01 -0.26
N LEU A 77 8.10 2.27 0.11
CA LEU A 77 7.15 3.37 -0.07
C LEU A 77 6.80 3.59 -1.55
N LYS A 78 7.78 3.41 -2.45
CA LYS A 78 7.55 3.46 -3.89
C LYS A 78 6.60 2.36 -4.37
N ARG A 79 6.72 1.13 -3.84
CA ARG A 79 5.74 0.06 -4.14
C ARG A 79 4.36 0.42 -3.65
N TYR A 80 4.25 0.98 -2.46
CA TYR A 80 2.95 1.34 -1.92
C TYR A 80 2.28 2.49 -2.69
N GLN A 81 3.05 3.51 -3.10
CA GLN A 81 2.53 4.56 -3.98
C GLN A 81 2.10 4.03 -5.34
N ASP A 82 2.91 3.14 -5.93
CA ASP A 82 2.53 2.44 -7.14
C ASP A 82 1.24 1.64 -6.94
N TYR A 83 1.08 1.05 -5.75
CA TYR A 83 -0.10 0.30 -5.41
C TYR A 83 -1.35 1.19 -5.37
N LEU A 84 -1.33 2.24 -4.55
CA LEU A 84 -2.46 3.18 -4.42
C LEU A 84 -2.86 3.77 -5.76
N ARG A 85 -1.88 4.23 -6.54
CA ARG A 85 -2.16 4.88 -7.81
C ARG A 85 -2.84 3.96 -8.83
N ASN A 86 -2.47 2.68 -8.87
CA ASN A 86 -2.93 1.79 -9.93
C ASN A 86 -4.02 0.83 -9.48
N TYR A 87 -4.15 0.57 -8.18
CA TYR A 87 -5.05 -0.46 -7.68
C TYR A 87 -6.15 0.02 -6.75
N ASP A 88 -6.11 1.27 -6.28
CA ASP A 88 -7.13 1.75 -5.34
C ASP A 88 -8.51 1.86 -5.99
N VAL A 89 -8.57 2.08 -7.31
CA VAL A 89 -9.81 2.03 -8.07
C VAL A 89 -10.55 0.69 -7.97
N TYR A 90 -9.86 -0.41 -7.65
CA TYR A 90 -10.47 -1.73 -7.50
C TYR A 90 -11.07 -1.98 -6.10
N CYS A 91 -11.01 -1.03 -5.18
CA CYS A 91 -11.58 -1.21 -3.83
C CYS A 91 -13.11 -1.13 -3.79
N ALA A 92 -13.73 -0.64 -4.86
CA ALA A 92 -15.18 -0.48 -4.95
C ALA A 92 -15.63 -0.64 -6.41
N VAL A 93 -15.94 -1.89 -6.77
CA VAL A 93 -16.38 -2.30 -8.11
C VAL A 93 -17.76 -2.92 -8.02
N ASP A 94 -18.70 -2.45 -8.84
CA ASP A 94 -20.00 -3.07 -9.01
C ASP A 94 -19.87 -4.16 -10.07
N LEU A 95 -19.82 -5.43 -9.65
CA LEU A 95 -19.68 -6.57 -10.55
C LEU A 95 -20.94 -6.80 -11.43
N GLY A 96 -22.10 -6.30 -11.01
CA GLY A 96 -23.35 -6.46 -11.74
C GLY A 96 -23.44 -5.50 -12.93
N GLU A 97 -23.10 -4.23 -12.70
CA GLU A 97 -23.14 -3.19 -13.74
C GLU A 97 -21.78 -2.98 -14.43
N GLY A 98 -20.68 -3.51 -13.89
CA GLY A 98 -19.33 -3.32 -14.41
C GLY A 98 -18.77 -1.92 -14.18
N GLU A 99 -19.27 -1.24 -13.13
CA GLU A 99 -18.92 0.14 -12.80
C GLU A 99 -17.89 0.23 -11.66
N PHE A 100 -17.16 1.34 -11.61
CA PHE A 100 -16.16 1.62 -10.59
C PHE A 100 -16.62 2.84 -9.81
N ALA A 101 -16.63 2.79 -8.47
CA ALA A 101 -17.03 3.95 -7.67
C ALA A 101 -16.21 5.20 -8.03
N PHE A 102 -14.92 5.02 -8.33
CA PHE A 102 -13.99 6.09 -8.68
C PHE A 102 -14.34 6.82 -9.99
N SER A 103 -15.24 6.29 -10.83
CA SER A 103 -15.73 7.08 -11.98
C SER A 103 -16.62 8.26 -11.56
N TYR A 104 -17.07 8.29 -10.31
CA TYR A 104 -17.93 9.31 -9.74
C TYR A 104 -17.19 10.28 -8.80
N ILE A 105 -15.87 10.13 -8.61
CA ILE A 105 -15.13 10.90 -7.60
C ILE A 105 -15.28 12.43 -7.79
N ASP A 106 -15.36 12.88 -9.05
CA ASP A 106 -15.53 14.30 -9.41
C ASP A 106 -16.90 14.86 -8.95
N ASP A 107 -17.92 14.01 -8.80
CA ASP A 107 -19.25 14.42 -8.36
C ASP A 107 -19.28 14.80 -6.87
N TYR A 108 -18.26 14.39 -6.10
CA TYR A 108 -18.14 14.62 -4.66
C TYR A 108 -17.15 15.74 -4.30
N GLY A 109 -16.18 16.03 -5.18
CA GLY A 109 -15.17 17.08 -4.94
C GLY A 109 -14.45 16.89 -3.60
N GLU A 110 -14.51 17.89 -2.72
CA GLU A 110 -13.91 17.85 -1.37
C GLU A 110 -14.84 17.28 -0.28
N ASP A 111 -16.04 16.80 -0.63
CA ASP A 111 -16.99 16.24 0.35
C ASP A 111 -16.64 14.78 0.68
N PHE A 112 -15.60 14.61 1.51
CA PHE A 112 -15.11 13.31 1.97
C PHE A 112 -16.15 12.49 2.74
N GLU A 113 -17.10 13.14 3.44
CA GLU A 113 -18.15 12.42 4.19
C GLU A 113 -19.17 11.81 3.23
N ALA A 114 -19.62 12.57 2.22
CA ALA A 114 -20.50 12.06 1.19
C ALA A 114 -19.84 10.95 0.36
N TRP A 115 -18.56 11.11 0.02
CA TRP A 115 -17.77 10.08 -0.66
C TRP A 115 -17.64 8.80 0.17
N SER A 116 -17.28 8.92 1.44
CA SER A 116 -17.17 7.76 2.35
C SER A 116 -18.50 7.02 2.47
N LYS A 117 -19.62 7.75 2.53
CA LYS A 117 -20.95 7.12 2.59
C LYS A 117 -21.34 6.45 1.28
N PHE A 118 -20.91 6.99 0.14
CA PHE A 118 -21.13 6.36 -1.16
C PHE A 118 -20.37 5.04 -1.31
N LEU A 119 -19.15 4.97 -0.79
CA LEU A 119 -18.33 3.75 -0.78
C LEU A 119 -18.85 2.68 0.20
N ASP A 120 -19.65 3.05 1.20
CA ASP A 120 -20.24 2.12 2.19
C ASP A 120 -21.48 1.36 1.64
N ASP A 121 -21.85 1.58 0.38
CA ASP A 121 -22.95 0.87 -0.27
C ASP A 121 -22.56 -0.60 -0.57
N GLU A 122 -23.45 -1.54 -0.24
CA GLU A 122 -23.22 -2.99 -0.37
C GLU A 122 -22.99 -3.46 -1.81
N ARG A 123 -23.32 -2.65 -2.81
CA ARG A 123 -23.05 -2.96 -4.21
C ARG A 123 -21.55 -2.96 -4.56
N TRP A 124 -20.74 -2.29 -3.75
CA TRP A 124 -19.31 -2.14 -4.01
C TRP A 124 -18.54 -3.32 -3.45
N GLU A 125 -17.88 -4.03 -4.35
CA GLU A 125 -17.01 -5.14 -4.00
C GLU A 125 -15.54 -4.70 -4.03
N ASP A 126 -14.77 -5.09 -3.02
CA ASP A 126 -13.32 -4.89 -2.99
C ASP A 126 -12.61 -6.03 -3.71
N LEU A 127 -12.10 -5.73 -4.91
CA LEU A 127 -11.42 -6.69 -5.77
C LEU A 127 -9.89 -6.60 -5.70
N ARG A 128 -9.34 -5.81 -4.77
CA ARG A 128 -7.88 -5.58 -4.70
C ARG A 128 -7.08 -6.87 -4.46
N ILE A 129 -7.62 -7.79 -3.67
CA ILE A 129 -6.99 -9.10 -3.43
C ILE A 129 -7.04 -9.97 -4.69
N ALA A 130 -8.20 -10.11 -5.35
CA ALA A 130 -8.32 -10.82 -6.62
C ALA A 130 -7.38 -10.25 -7.71
N VAL A 131 -7.29 -8.91 -7.80
CA VAL A 131 -6.38 -8.23 -8.73
C VAL A 131 -4.92 -8.55 -8.40
N ALA A 132 -4.53 -8.50 -7.12
CA ALA A 132 -3.18 -8.83 -6.69
C ALA A 132 -2.81 -10.27 -7.03
N GLU A 133 -3.71 -11.23 -6.77
CA GLU A 133 -3.53 -12.64 -7.11
C GLU A 133 -3.31 -12.84 -8.61
N PHE A 134 -4.18 -12.25 -9.43
CA PHE A 134 -4.08 -12.34 -10.88
C PHE A 134 -2.75 -11.78 -11.39
N LYS A 135 -2.31 -10.65 -10.82
CA LYS A 135 -1.03 -10.01 -11.13
C LYS A 135 0.17 -10.64 -10.43
N LYS A 136 -0.02 -11.70 -9.64
CA LYS A 136 1.05 -12.37 -8.87
C LYS A 136 1.80 -11.41 -7.94
N ILE A 137 1.09 -10.40 -7.44
CA ILE A 137 1.53 -9.53 -6.36
C ILE A 137 1.08 -10.18 -5.06
N ASP A 138 1.91 -10.09 -4.02
CA ASP A 138 1.64 -10.71 -2.73
C ASP A 138 0.52 -9.96 -1.97
N PRO A 139 -0.68 -10.54 -1.82
CA PRO A 139 -1.81 -9.83 -1.21
C PRO A 139 -1.57 -9.50 0.27
N VAL A 140 -0.79 -10.33 0.97
CA VAL A 140 -0.42 -10.09 2.37
C VAL A 140 0.51 -8.88 2.48
N GLU A 141 1.38 -8.63 1.49
CA GLU A 141 2.19 -7.39 1.46
C GLU A 141 1.32 -6.16 1.25
N ILE A 142 0.31 -6.26 0.38
CA ILE A 142 -0.63 -5.17 0.11
C ILE A 142 -1.40 -4.77 1.37
N VAL A 143 -2.02 -5.74 2.05
CA VAL A 143 -2.79 -5.45 3.27
C VAL A 143 -1.87 -4.91 4.37
N PHE A 144 -0.65 -5.44 4.50
CA PHE A 144 0.35 -4.90 5.40
C PHE A 144 0.70 -3.43 5.09
N MET A 145 0.89 -3.08 3.82
CA MET A 145 1.17 -1.70 3.42
C MET A 145 0.01 -0.75 3.78
N SER A 146 -1.24 -1.16 3.53
CA SER A 146 -2.42 -0.39 3.96
C SER A 146 -2.46 -0.20 5.47
N PHE A 147 -2.15 -1.25 6.24
CA PHE A 147 -2.11 -1.15 7.70
C PHE A 147 -1.05 -0.15 8.21
N VAL A 148 0.12 -0.11 7.57
CA VAL A 148 1.17 0.86 7.91
C VAL A 148 0.72 2.29 7.62
N ASN A 149 0.07 2.52 6.47
CA ASN A 149 -0.33 3.86 6.05
C ASN A 149 -1.54 4.41 6.81
N GLU A 150 -2.53 3.55 7.08
CA GLU A 150 -3.73 3.89 7.86
C GLU A 150 -3.47 3.92 9.38
N GLY A 151 -2.20 3.75 9.76
CA GLY A 151 -1.71 3.84 11.13
C GLY A 151 -2.31 2.79 12.04
N PHE A 152 -2.72 1.61 11.53
CA PHE A 152 -3.26 0.52 12.36
C PHE A 152 -2.25 -0.03 13.36
N TYR A 153 -0.96 0.09 13.04
CA TYR A 153 0.12 -0.12 13.99
C TYR A 153 0.32 1.16 14.83
N GLY A 154 0.38 1.02 16.16
CA GLY A 154 0.66 2.15 17.06
C GLY A 154 -0.54 3.01 17.45
N LYS A 155 -1.80 2.55 17.23
CA LYS A 155 -3.01 3.28 17.66
C LYS A 155 -3.17 3.38 19.19
N SER A 156 -2.54 2.49 19.95
CA SER A 156 -2.37 2.64 21.41
C SER A 156 -0.92 3.06 21.71
N GLU A 157 -0.75 4.04 22.60
CA GLU A 157 0.59 4.50 23.03
C GLU A 157 1.40 3.39 23.73
N GLU A 158 0.75 2.31 24.16
CA GLU A 158 1.36 1.14 24.80
C GLU A 158 1.11 -0.13 23.98
N GLY A 159 2.13 -0.99 23.84
CA GLY A 159 2.01 -2.37 23.35
C GLY A 159 2.28 -2.61 21.86
N TRP A 160 2.41 -1.58 21.02
CA TRP A 160 2.59 -1.78 19.58
C TRP A 160 3.90 -2.50 19.21
N GLN A 161 4.94 -2.36 20.03
CA GLN A 161 6.22 -3.05 19.87
C GLN A 161 6.03 -4.58 19.93
N PHE A 162 5.24 -5.04 20.88
CA PHE A 162 4.86 -6.44 21.04
C PHE A 162 3.98 -6.91 19.86
N ASP A 163 3.03 -6.07 19.43
CA ASP A 163 2.11 -6.41 18.36
C ASP A 163 2.81 -6.66 17.02
N LEU A 164 3.92 -5.95 16.75
CA LEU A 164 4.74 -6.18 15.56
C LEU A 164 5.36 -7.58 15.50
N LEU A 165 5.70 -8.18 16.63
CA LEU A 165 6.32 -9.52 16.65
C LEU A 165 5.30 -10.64 16.82
N LEU A 166 4.32 -10.45 17.70
CA LEU A 166 3.45 -11.52 18.20
C LEU A 166 1.96 -11.15 18.22
N GLY A 167 1.60 -9.96 17.73
CA GLY A 167 0.23 -9.44 17.81
C GLY A 167 -0.77 -10.13 16.89
N SER A 168 -2.05 -9.97 17.25
CA SER A 168 -3.21 -10.38 16.45
C SER A 168 -3.30 -9.66 15.11
N VAL A 169 -2.57 -8.57 14.92
CA VAL A 169 -2.51 -7.83 13.65
C VAL A 169 -2.13 -8.71 12.46
N TRP A 170 -1.31 -9.74 12.69
CA TRP A 170 -0.97 -10.70 11.65
C TRP A 170 -2.14 -11.62 11.30
N ASP A 171 -2.95 -11.98 12.29
CA ASP A 171 -4.15 -12.77 12.08
C ASP A 171 -5.20 -11.93 11.34
N ASP A 172 -5.36 -10.64 11.71
CA ASP A 172 -6.25 -9.70 10.99
C ASP A 172 -5.86 -9.54 9.51
N ILE A 173 -4.56 -9.38 9.22
CA ILE A 173 -4.06 -9.32 7.83
C ILE A 173 -4.43 -10.59 7.05
N ILE A 174 -4.26 -11.76 7.68
CA ILE A 174 -4.56 -13.05 7.05
C ILE A 174 -6.06 -13.24 6.89
N ASP A 175 -6.86 -12.83 7.87
CA ASP A 175 -8.31 -12.88 7.82
C ASP A 175 -8.86 -11.99 6.71
N ILE A 176 -8.32 -10.78 6.52
CA ILE A 176 -8.66 -9.93 5.37
C ILE A 176 -8.33 -10.65 4.05
N CYS A 177 -7.11 -11.18 3.93
CA CYS A 177 -6.71 -11.89 2.71
C CYS A 177 -7.59 -13.13 2.43
N ASN A 178 -8.07 -13.82 3.46
CA ASN A 178 -8.88 -15.02 3.31
C ASN A 178 -10.38 -14.74 3.11
N ASN A 179 -10.89 -13.60 3.56
CA ASN A 179 -12.32 -13.29 3.44
C ASN A 179 -12.65 -12.35 2.27
N ALA A 180 -11.63 -11.79 1.60
CA ALA A 180 -11.81 -11.02 0.38
C ALA A 180 -12.31 -11.88 -0.79
N LEU A 181 -12.77 -11.24 -1.87
CA LEU A 181 -13.06 -11.92 -3.13
C LEU A 181 -11.77 -12.36 -3.83
N HIS A 182 -11.76 -13.60 -4.31
CA HIS A 182 -10.68 -14.16 -5.10
C HIS A 182 -11.09 -14.36 -6.55
N VAL A 183 -10.10 -14.52 -7.44
CA VAL A 183 -10.37 -14.74 -8.87
C VAL A 183 -11.31 -15.93 -9.10
N GLU A 184 -11.20 -16.99 -8.30
CA GLU A 184 -12.08 -18.16 -8.43
C GLU A 184 -13.55 -17.88 -8.04
N ASP A 185 -13.77 -16.96 -7.10
CA ASP A 185 -15.10 -16.56 -6.61
C ASP A 185 -15.88 -15.73 -7.64
N LEU A 186 -15.18 -15.15 -8.63
CA LEU A 186 -15.77 -14.34 -9.70
C LEU A 186 -16.40 -15.16 -10.83
N SER A 187 -16.26 -16.49 -10.80
CA SER A 187 -16.82 -17.35 -11.85
C SER A 187 -18.34 -17.49 -11.68
N TRP A 188 -19.09 -17.43 -12.77
CA TRP A 188 -20.54 -17.60 -12.75
C TRP A 188 -21.06 -18.33 -13.99
N GLU A 189 -22.27 -18.87 -13.91
CA GLU A 189 -22.92 -19.59 -15.00
C GLU A 189 -24.38 -19.15 -15.09
N ASP A 190 -24.83 -18.85 -16.30
CA ASP A 190 -26.22 -18.53 -16.60
C ASP A 190 -26.74 -19.31 -17.82
N ASP A 191 -27.89 -18.87 -18.35
CA ASP A 191 -28.51 -19.47 -19.54
C ASP A 191 -27.68 -19.27 -20.83
N GLU A 192 -26.74 -18.32 -20.85
CA GLU A 192 -25.88 -18.00 -21.99
C GLU A 192 -24.54 -18.74 -21.93
N GLY A 193 -24.07 -19.11 -20.73
CA GLY A 193 -22.98 -20.05 -20.54
C GLY A 193 -22.19 -19.84 -19.25
N PHE A 194 -21.06 -20.55 -19.14
CA PHE A 194 -20.12 -20.38 -18.04
C PHE A 194 -19.11 -19.26 -18.36
N VAL A 195 -19.00 -18.29 -17.46
CA VAL A 195 -17.98 -17.25 -17.49
C VAL A 195 -16.97 -17.53 -16.38
N SER A 196 -15.70 -17.65 -16.77
CA SER A 196 -14.62 -17.89 -15.81
C SER A 196 -14.25 -16.62 -15.07
N GLY A 197 -13.91 -16.73 -13.78
CA GLY A 197 -13.43 -15.59 -13.01
C GLY A 197 -12.12 -14.99 -13.54
N GLU A 198 -11.31 -15.79 -14.26
CA GLU A 198 -10.16 -15.28 -15.01
C GLU A 198 -10.56 -14.32 -16.14
N ASP A 199 -11.71 -14.51 -16.78
CA ASP A 199 -12.18 -13.61 -17.83
C ASP A 199 -12.82 -12.36 -17.20
N VAL A 200 -13.59 -12.53 -16.12
CA VAL A 200 -14.12 -11.40 -15.34
C VAL A 200 -13.00 -10.48 -14.86
N ILE A 201 -11.95 -11.02 -14.23
CA ILE A 201 -10.87 -10.20 -13.68
C ILE A 201 -10.05 -9.49 -14.79
N LYS A 202 -9.93 -10.08 -15.99
CA LYS A 202 -9.29 -9.42 -17.14
C LYS A 202 -10.11 -8.21 -17.58
N ASP A 203 -11.43 -8.36 -17.66
CA ASP A 203 -12.32 -7.26 -18.06
C ASP A 203 -12.32 -6.14 -17.00
N VAL A 204 -12.36 -6.49 -15.72
CA VAL A 204 -12.19 -5.56 -14.60
C VAL A 204 -10.86 -4.81 -14.71
N LEU A 205 -9.74 -5.51 -14.96
CA LEU A 205 -8.43 -4.89 -15.11
C LEU A 205 -8.40 -3.88 -16.28
N VAL A 206 -9.01 -4.23 -17.42
CA VAL A 206 -9.12 -3.33 -18.57
C VAL A 206 -9.97 -2.09 -18.23
N GLY A 207 -11.08 -2.27 -17.52
CA GLY A 207 -11.93 -1.17 -17.05
C GLY A 207 -11.20 -0.23 -16.12
N GLY A 208 -10.57 -0.76 -15.08
CA GLY A 208 -9.80 0.01 -14.10
C GLY A 208 -8.60 0.72 -14.71
N ALA A 209 -7.90 0.12 -15.67
CA ALA A 209 -6.79 0.77 -16.36
C ALA A 209 -7.26 2.00 -17.17
N LYS A 210 -8.38 1.90 -17.88
CA LYS A 210 -8.99 3.05 -18.59
C LYS A 210 -9.40 4.15 -17.62
N LEU A 211 -9.95 3.78 -16.46
CA LEU A 211 -10.33 4.75 -15.44
C LEU A 211 -9.10 5.45 -14.85
N ASN A 212 -8.05 4.71 -14.52
CA ASN A 212 -6.79 5.29 -14.05
C ASN A 212 -6.17 6.25 -15.07
N GLU A 213 -6.22 5.91 -16.35
CA GLU A 213 -5.76 6.81 -17.43
C GLU A 213 -6.58 8.10 -17.46
N LYS A 214 -7.90 8.01 -17.36
CA LYS A 214 -8.78 9.18 -17.27
C LYS A 214 -8.43 10.05 -16.06
N LEU A 215 -8.41 9.48 -14.85
CA LEU A 215 -8.10 10.21 -13.61
C LEU A 215 -6.71 10.87 -13.66
N ALA A 216 -5.72 10.17 -14.23
CA ALA A 216 -4.38 10.73 -14.39
C ALA A 216 -4.32 11.87 -15.41
N GLN A 217 -5.19 11.88 -16.42
CA GLN A 217 -5.30 12.99 -17.36
C GLN A 217 -6.02 14.18 -16.72
N ASP A 218 -7.09 13.93 -15.98
CA ASP A 218 -7.86 14.98 -15.28
C ASP A 218 -6.95 15.74 -14.29
N ILE A 219 -6.10 15.04 -13.53
CA ILE A 219 -5.10 15.64 -12.63
C ILE A 219 -4.10 16.54 -13.41
N LYS A 220 -3.61 16.08 -14.57
CA LYS A 220 -2.66 16.85 -15.38
C LYS A 220 -3.29 18.11 -15.94
N ASP A 221 -4.53 17.99 -16.43
CA ASP A 221 -5.25 19.13 -16.99
C ASP A 221 -5.46 20.19 -15.89
N ASP A 222 -5.85 19.80 -14.68
CA ASP A 222 -5.99 20.69 -13.52
C ASP A 222 -4.66 21.37 -13.12
N GLU A 223 -3.54 20.63 -13.11
CA GLU A 223 -2.20 21.20 -12.86
C GLU A 223 -1.80 22.23 -13.93
N GLU A 224 -2.07 21.96 -15.21
CA GLU A 224 -1.78 22.88 -16.32
C GLU A 224 -2.65 24.15 -16.26
N TYR A 225 -3.92 24.02 -15.86
CA TYR A 225 -4.81 25.18 -15.64
C TYR A 225 -4.36 26.05 -14.46
N MET A 226 -3.80 25.50 -13.38
CA MET A 226 -3.28 26.30 -12.27
C MET A 226 -1.95 27.01 -12.59
N ASP A 227 -1.09 26.41 -13.42
CA ASP A 227 0.18 27.03 -13.83
C ASP A 227 -0.05 28.25 -14.75
N CYS A 228 -1.15 28.29 -15.51
CA CYS A 228 -1.45 29.42 -16.40
C CYS A 228 -2.01 30.67 -15.68
N GLU A 229 -2.45 30.58 -14.42
CA GLU A 229 -2.94 31.73 -13.62
C GLU A 229 -1.89 32.36 -12.69
N THR A 230 -0.69 31.79 -12.56
CA THR A 230 0.30 32.21 -11.56
C THR A 230 1.51 32.93 -12.18
N TYR A 231 1.34 34.19 -12.59
CA TYR A 231 2.47 35.13 -12.71
C TYR A 231 2.51 36.06 -11.50
N GLY A 232 3.34 35.71 -10.52
CA GLY A 232 3.66 36.51 -9.35
C GLY A 232 4.79 35.87 -8.54
N GLU A 233 6.02 36.01 -9.02
CA GLU A 233 7.24 35.60 -8.30
C GLU A 233 7.35 36.35 -6.95
N ASP A 234 7.52 35.62 -5.85
CA ASP A 234 8.21 36.11 -4.65
C ASP A 234 9.20 35.01 -4.20
N PRO A 235 10.52 35.21 -4.36
CA PRO A 235 11.52 34.21 -4.06
C PRO A 235 12.13 34.48 -2.69
N ASP A 236 11.54 33.95 -1.61
CA ASP A 236 12.24 33.80 -0.33
C ASP A 236 11.42 32.91 0.61
N ASP A 237 11.77 31.63 0.71
CA ASP A 237 11.64 30.86 1.96
C ASP A 237 12.48 29.57 1.89
N ASP A 238 13.77 29.71 2.21
CA ASP A 238 14.65 28.59 2.57
C ASP A 238 14.26 28.09 3.98
N ILE A 239 13.26 27.21 4.04
CA ILE A 239 13.02 26.39 5.23
C ILE A 239 13.64 25.02 4.98
N GLU A 240 14.76 24.73 5.67
CA GLU A 240 15.28 23.37 5.83
C GLU A 240 14.23 22.52 6.57
N ARG A 241 13.25 21.98 5.82
CA ARG A 241 12.37 20.92 6.30
C ARG A 241 13.17 19.63 6.30
N GLU A 242 13.35 19.06 7.49
CA GLU A 242 13.86 17.70 7.69
C GLU A 242 13.05 16.77 6.77
N ARG A 243 13.73 16.19 5.76
CA ARG A 243 13.09 15.50 4.63
C ARG A 243 12.24 14.33 5.14
N VAL A 244 10.92 14.49 5.10
CA VAL A 244 10.04 13.34 4.85
C VAL A 244 10.48 12.78 3.50
N GLU A 245 10.82 11.50 3.43
CA GLU A 245 11.05 10.84 2.14
C GLU A 245 9.70 10.68 1.43
N VAL A 246 9.18 11.78 0.91
CA VAL A 246 8.08 11.78 -0.06
C VAL A 246 8.72 11.41 -1.38
N ILE A 247 8.51 10.17 -1.81
CA ILE A 247 8.91 9.77 -3.16
C ILE A 247 7.87 10.34 -4.11
N THR A 248 8.33 11.12 -5.08
CA THR A 248 7.54 11.42 -6.27
C THR A 248 7.91 10.37 -7.31
N THR A 249 6.96 9.50 -7.68
CA THR A 249 7.19 8.56 -8.78
C THR A 249 6.84 9.21 -10.10
N GLU A 250 7.82 9.26 -11.00
CA GLU A 250 7.60 9.59 -12.41
C GLU A 250 6.61 8.57 -13.01
N VAL A 251 5.58 9.08 -13.69
CA VAL A 251 4.57 8.27 -14.40
C VAL A 251 5.27 7.57 -15.56
N TYR A 252 5.32 6.24 -15.55
CA TYR A 252 5.78 5.52 -16.74
C TYR A 252 4.62 5.37 -17.73
N GLU A 253 4.83 5.67 -19.00
CA GLU A 253 3.86 5.38 -20.07
C GLU A 253 3.50 3.88 -20.14
N SER A 254 4.28 2.98 -19.53
CA SER A 254 3.99 1.55 -19.46
C SER A 254 2.75 1.20 -18.61
N TYR A 255 2.24 2.11 -17.77
CA TYR A 255 1.04 1.87 -16.96
C TYR A 255 -0.27 1.90 -17.76
N HIS A 256 -0.23 2.23 -19.05
CA HIS A 256 -1.39 2.12 -19.96
C HIS A 256 -1.74 0.66 -20.32
N ASP A 257 -0.85 -0.31 -20.06
CA ASP A 257 -1.15 -1.74 -20.23
C ASP A 257 -1.78 -2.30 -18.94
N PRO A 258 -3.04 -2.76 -18.95
CA PRO A 258 -3.73 -3.31 -17.78
C PRO A 258 -3.01 -4.52 -17.17
N PHE A 259 -2.19 -5.22 -17.95
CA PHE A 259 -1.45 -6.42 -17.51
C PHE A 259 0.01 -6.12 -17.14
N TYR A 260 0.46 -4.87 -17.27
CA TYR A 260 1.78 -4.47 -16.83
C TYR A 260 1.90 -4.60 -15.30
N ILE A 261 3.07 -5.06 -14.87
CA ILE A 261 3.49 -5.13 -13.47
C ILE A 261 4.82 -4.40 -13.40
N SER A 262 4.88 -3.34 -12.59
CA SER A 262 6.08 -2.53 -12.45
C SER A 262 7.26 -3.38 -11.93
N PRO A 263 8.48 -3.21 -12.50
CA PRO A 263 9.67 -3.92 -12.03
C PRO A 263 9.96 -3.74 -10.54
N VAL A 264 9.45 -2.69 -9.90
CA VAL A 264 9.56 -2.50 -8.44
C VAL A 264 8.98 -3.69 -7.65
N TRP A 265 7.96 -4.37 -8.19
CA TRP A 265 7.36 -5.58 -7.60
C TRP A 265 8.21 -6.83 -7.82
N LEU A 266 9.06 -6.86 -8.86
CA LEU A 266 9.96 -7.99 -9.13
C LEU A 266 11.17 -8.01 -8.19
N VAL A 267 11.47 -6.88 -7.54
CA VAL A 267 12.59 -6.72 -6.60
C VAL A 267 12.23 -7.18 -5.18
N ALA A 268 10.93 -7.29 -4.86
CA ALA A 268 10.38 -7.31 -3.50
C ALA A 268 10.81 -8.50 -2.62
N LEU A 269 11.39 -9.57 -3.17
CA LEU A 269 11.77 -10.75 -2.38
C LEU A 269 13.28 -11.07 -2.35
N PHE A 270 14.13 -10.29 -3.03
CA PHE A 270 15.56 -10.58 -3.12
C PHE A 270 16.46 -9.74 -2.22
N ILE A 271 15.94 -8.74 -1.50
CA ILE A 271 16.76 -7.81 -0.71
C ILE A 271 16.61 -8.03 0.79
N PHE A 272 16.92 -9.24 1.26
CA PHE A 272 17.39 -9.51 2.63
C PHE A 272 18.31 -10.72 2.63
#